data_AF-A5GAE8-F1
#
_entry.id   AF-A5GAE8-F1
#
_cell.length_a   1.000
_cell.length_b   1.000
_cell.length_c   1.000
_cell.angle_alpha   90.00
_cell.angle_beta   90.00
_cell.angle_gamma   90.00
#
_symmetry.space_group_name_H-M   'P 1'
#
loop_
_entity.id
_entity.type
_entity.pdbx_description
1 polymer ?
#
loop_
_entity_poly.entity_id
_entity_poly.type
_entity_poly.pdbx_seq_one_letter_code
_entity_poly.pdbx_strand_id
1 'polypeptide(L)'
;MRMHNTHKECAVEAKLFNPNAPKKPTNLTINSDLLQKAREHHINLSQTLELRLAELIREEKRRQWLEENREAIEVYNRRIEADGVFSDGLRRF
;
A
#
# COMPACT_ATOMS: atom_id res chain seq x y z
N MET A 1 1.19 -23.48 -33.03
CA MET A 1 0.09 -22.71 -32.40
C MET A 1 0.07 -23.06 -30.92
N ARG A 2 0.81 -22.33 -30.08
CA ARG A 2 0.93 -22.60 -28.63
C ARG A 2 0.08 -21.57 -27.90
N MET A 3 -1.09 -22.01 -27.45
CA MET A 3 -1.89 -21.31 -26.45
C MET A 3 -1.21 -21.51 -25.09
N HIS A 4 -0.59 -20.47 -24.54
CA HIS A 4 0.07 -20.53 -23.24
C HIS A 4 -0.40 -19.38 -22.34
N ASN A 5 -1.18 -19.78 -21.32
CA ASN A 5 -1.27 -19.23 -19.97
C ASN A 5 -1.59 -17.73 -19.78
N THR A 6 -2.87 -17.37 -19.90
CA THR A 6 -3.47 -16.12 -19.39
C THR A 6 -4.01 -16.23 -17.96
N HIS A 7 -3.29 -16.89 -17.05
CA HIS A 7 -3.69 -17.00 -15.63
C HIS A 7 -2.54 -16.69 -14.64
N LYS A 8 -1.50 -15.96 -15.06
CA LYS A 8 -0.32 -15.72 -14.20
C LYS A 8 -0.03 -14.26 -13.84
N GLU A 9 -0.99 -13.35 -14.00
CA GLU A 9 -0.78 -11.92 -13.71
C GLU A 9 -1.83 -11.28 -12.78
N CYS A 10 -2.51 -12.07 -11.93
CA CYS A 10 -3.29 -11.53 -10.81
C CYS A 10 -2.71 -12.00 -9.47
N ALA A 11 -1.41 -11.75 -9.27
CA ALA A 11 -0.76 -11.88 -7.96
C ALA A 11 0.15 -10.68 -7.72
N VAL A 12 -0.36 -9.47 -7.96
CA VAL A 12 0.31 -8.22 -7.55
C VAL A 12 -0.29 -7.73 -6.24
N GLU A 13 -0.50 -8.63 -5.29
CA GLU A 13 -0.55 -8.23 -3.90
C GLU A 13 0.91 -8.17 -3.44
N ALA A 14 1.54 -7.03 -3.74
CA ALA A 14 2.93 -6.76 -3.38
C ALA A 14 3.08 -6.95 -1.86
N LYS A 15 3.57 -8.12 -1.44
CA LYS A 15 4.00 -8.37 -0.07
C LYS A 15 5.10 -7.35 0.24
N LEU A 16 4.73 -6.27 0.92
CA LEU A 16 5.64 -5.16 1.25
C LEU A 16 6.83 -5.59 2.10
N PHE A 17 6.69 -6.74 2.77
CA PHE A 17 7.71 -7.40 3.55
C PHE A 17 7.47 -8.91 3.53
N ASN A 18 8.51 -9.69 3.78
CA ASN A 18 8.42 -11.14 3.91
C ASN A 18 7.88 -11.49 5.31
N PRO A 19 6.67 -12.06 5.45
CA PRO A 19 6.10 -12.41 6.76
C PRO A 19 6.88 -13.54 7.46
N ASN A 20 7.72 -14.28 6.73
CA ASN A 20 8.56 -15.36 7.25
C ASN A 20 10.00 -14.91 7.55
N ALA A 21 10.30 -13.61 7.43
CA ALA A 21 11.63 -13.12 7.78
C ALA A 21 11.88 -13.29 9.30
N PRO A 22 13.08 -13.72 9.71
CA PRO A 22 13.40 -13.84 11.13
C PRO A 22 13.29 -12.48 11.80
N LYS A 23 12.47 -12.39 12.86
CA LYS A 23 12.33 -11.18 13.67
C LYS A 23 13.67 -10.87 14.34
N LYS A 24 14.29 -9.74 13.96
CA LYS A 24 15.51 -9.28 14.60
C LYS A 24 15.15 -8.38 15.79
N PRO A 25 15.68 -8.63 17.00
CA PRO A 25 15.52 -7.71 18.10
C PRO A 25 16.17 -6.38 17.71
N THR A 26 15.37 -5.33 17.68
CA THR A 26 15.83 -3.98 17.35
C THR A 26 15.81 -3.17 18.63
N ASN A 27 16.96 -2.66 19.07
CA ASN A 27 17.04 -1.76 20.21
C ASN A 27 16.49 -0.39 19.79
N LEU A 28 15.39 0.03 20.39
CA LEU A 28 14.71 1.28 20.08
C LEU A 28 14.53 2.08 21.38
N THR A 29 14.84 3.36 21.34
CA THR A 29 14.61 4.27 22.46
C THR A 29 13.20 4.86 22.31
N ILE A 30 12.32 4.55 23.27
CA ILE A 30 10.93 5.02 23.30
C ILE A 30 10.71 5.75 24.64
N ASN A 31 9.83 6.75 24.64
CA ASN A 31 9.44 7.47 25.85
C ASN A 31 8.90 6.50 26.91
N SER A 32 9.44 6.58 28.12
CA SER A 32 9.12 5.69 29.23
C SER A 32 7.66 5.80 29.69
N ASP A 33 7.08 7.01 29.70
CA ASP A 33 5.68 7.23 30.07
C ASP A 33 4.72 6.59 29.05
N LEU A 34 5.04 6.70 27.75
CA LEU A 34 4.27 6.05 26.69
C LEU A 34 4.35 4.53 26.79
N LEU A 35 5.52 3.99 27.12
CA LEU A 35 5.74 2.56 27.29
C LEU A 35 5.00 2.02 28.52
N GLN A 36 4.94 2.81 29.60
CA GLN A 36 4.15 2.48 30.78
C GLN A 36 2.66 2.44 30.43
N LYS A 37 2.12 3.48 29.79
CA LYS A 37 0.72 3.51 29.35
C LYS A 37 0.38 2.35 28.41
N ALA A 38 1.27 2.02 27.47
CA ALA A 38 1.08 0.89 26.58
C ALA A 38 1.01 -0.45 27.34
N ARG A 39 1.82 -0.62 28.39
CA ARG A 39 1.77 -1.81 29.27
C ARG A 39 0.49 -1.86 30.10
N GLU A 40 0.05 -0.74 30.64
CA GLU A 40 -1.22 -0.62 31.39
C GLU A 40 -2.43 -1.01 30.53
N HIS A 41 -2.37 -0.69 29.24
CA HIS A 41 -3.40 -1.05 28.27
C HIS A 41 -3.18 -2.41 27.57
N HIS A 42 -2.22 -3.23 28.02
CA HIS A 42 -1.89 -4.53 27.42
C HIS A 42 -1.61 -4.48 25.91
N ILE A 43 -1.06 -3.37 25.41
CA ILE A 43 -0.77 -3.19 23.99
C ILE A 43 0.50 -3.98 23.63
N ASN A 44 0.38 -4.89 22.66
CA ASN A 44 1.50 -5.60 22.09
C ASN A 44 2.36 -4.66 21.24
N LEU A 45 3.37 -4.04 21.86
CA LEU A 45 4.22 -3.03 21.22
C LEU A 45 4.89 -3.55 19.94
N SER A 46 5.43 -4.76 19.96
CA SER A 46 6.09 -5.36 18.79
C SER A 46 5.14 -5.48 17.59
N GLN A 47 3.93 -6.01 17.81
CA GLN A 47 2.93 -6.16 16.75
C GLN A 47 2.43 -4.79 16.26
N THR A 48 2.19 -3.86 17.18
CA THR A 48 1.71 -2.52 16.86
C THR A 48 2.73 -1.76 16.01
N LEU A 49 4.01 -1.80 16.40
CA LEU A 49 5.09 -1.19 15.63
C LEU A 49 5.25 -1.83 14.25
N GLU A 50 5.16 -3.15 14.15
CA GLU A 50 5.26 -3.88 12.88
C GLU A 50 4.12 -3.46 11.92
N LEU A 51 2.89 -3.39 12.42
CA LEU A 51 1.73 -2.93 11.66
C LEU A 51 1.88 -1.47 11.22
N ARG A 52 2.21 -0.57 12.16
CA ARG A 52 2.40 0.86 11.87
C ARG A 52 3.51 1.11 10.85
N LEU A 53 4.62 0.39 10.96
CA LEU A 53 5.72 0.51 10.02
C LEU A 53 5.31 0.03 8.62
N ALA A 54 4.55 -1.06 8.54
CA ALA A 54 4.01 -1.54 7.27
C ALA A 54 3.03 -0.53 6.63
N GLU A 55 2.18 0.12 7.43
CA GLU A 55 1.28 1.20 6.97
C GLU A 55 2.07 2.39 6.41
N LEU A 56 3.08 2.88 7.14
CA LEU A 56 3.91 3.99 6.69
C LEU A 56 4.66 3.67 5.38
N ILE A 57 5.20 2.46 5.24
CA ILE A 57 5.86 2.02 4.00
C ILE A 57 4.86 1.95 2.84
N ARG A 58 3.62 1.50 3.09
CA ARG A 58 2.55 1.49 2.08
C ARG A 58 2.22 2.90 1.61
N GLU A 59 2.07 3.82 2.54
CA GLU A 59 1.77 5.23 2.25
C GLU A 59 2.89 5.87 1.44
N GLU A 60 4.13 5.64 1.83
CA GLU A 60 5.29 6.18 1.14
C GLU A 60 5.40 5.64 -0.29
N LYS A 61 5.23 4.33 -0.48
CA LYS A 61 5.20 3.72 -1.81
C LYS A 61 4.03 4.23 -2.67
N ARG A 62 2.87 4.44 -2.06
CA ARG A 62 1.71 5.01 -2.75
C ARG A 62 2.01 6.45 -3.19
N ARG A 63 2.65 7.24 -2.33
CA ARG A 63 3.07 8.61 -2.64
C ARG A 63 4.07 8.63 -3.80
N GLN A 64 5.08 7.77 -3.76
CA GLN A 64 6.06 7.64 -4.84
C GLN A 64 5.39 7.22 -6.15
N TRP A 65 4.50 6.23 -6.11
CA TRP A 65 3.74 5.80 -7.27
C TRP A 65 2.87 6.92 -7.84
N LEU A 66 2.19 7.70 -6.99
CA LEU A 66 1.38 8.84 -7.42
C LEU A 66 2.23 9.92 -8.09
N GLU A 67 3.43 10.20 -7.58
CA GLU A 67 4.32 11.18 -8.20
C GLU A 67 4.86 10.68 -9.54
N GLU A 68 5.31 9.43 -9.61
CA GLU A 68 5.77 8.80 -10.86
C GLU A 68 4.66 8.73 -11.92
N ASN A 69 3.43 8.45 -11.51
CA ASN A 69 2.29 8.28 -12.41
C ASN A 69 1.50 9.58 -12.60
N ARG A 70 1.93 10.70 -11.99
CA ARG A 70 1.19 11.97 -12.05
C ARG A 70 0.99 12.42 -13.49
N GLU A 71 2.05 12.37 -14.30
CA GLU A 71 2.00 12.75 -15.70
C GLU A 71 1.07 11.84 -16.52
N ALA A 72 1.13 10.52 -16.30
CA ALA A 72 0.26 9.56 -16.96
C ALA A 72 -1.22 9.75 -16.56
N ILE A 73 -1.48 10.03 -15.29
CA ILE A 73 -2.81 10.33 -14.75
C ILE A 73 -3.33 11.65 -15.33
N GLU A 74 -2.50 12.70 -15.41
CA GLU A 74 -2.88 13.99 -15.99
C GLU A 74 -3.18 13.89 -17.49
N VAL A 75 -2.39 13.12 -18.25
CA VAL A 75 -2.67 12.84 -19.67
C VAL A 75 -3.97 12.06 -19.83
N TYR A 76 -4.20 11.05 -18.99
CA TYR A 76 -5.44 10.29 -18.99
C TYR A 76 -6.65 11.15 -18.62
N ASN A 77 -6.54 11.98 -17.58
CA ASN A 77 -7.61 12.89 -17.15
C ASN A 77 -7.95 13.90 -18.25
N ARG A 78 -6.94 14.52 -18.89
CA ARG A 78 -7.18 15.41 -20.04
C ARG A 78 -7.87 14.71 -21.20
N ARG A 79 -7.53 13.43 -21.45
CA ARG A 79 -8.22 12.63 -22.47
C ARG A 79 -9.67 12.36 -22.10
N ILE A 80 -9.96 12.03 -20.84
CA ILE A 80 -11.33 11.84 -20.36
C ILE A 80 -12.15 13.13 -20.41
N GLU A 81 -11.55 14.29 -20.11
CA GLU A 81 -12.21 15.59 -20.24
C GLU A 81 -12.50 15.96 -21.71
N ALA A 82 -11.59 15.60 -22.63
CA ALA A 82 -11.75 15.90 -24.06
C ALA A 82 -12.67 14.92 -24.81
N ASP A 83 -12.52 13.62 -24.56
CA ASP A 83 -13.19 12.55 -25.31
C ASP A 83 -14.39 11.93 -24.56
N GLY A 84 -14.58 12.30 -23.29
CA GLY A 84 -15.54 11.66 -22.40
C GLY A 84 -15.08 10.28 -21.90
N VAL A 85 -15.78 9.73 -20.91
CA VAL A 85 -15.56 8.34 -20.49
C VAL A 85 -16.36 7.42 -21.41
N PHE A 86 -15.77 6.32 -21.87
CA PHE A 86 -16.47 5.31 -22.70
C PHE A 86 -17.82 4.84 -22.09
N SER A 87 -17.95 4.85 -20.76
CA SER A 87 -19.16 4.46 -20.04
C SER A 87 -20.21 5.57 -19.90
N ASP A 88 -19.93 6.81 -20.30
CA ASP A 88 -20.82 7.96 -20.06
C ASP A 88 -22.16 7.81 -20.78
N GLY A 89 -22.19 7.14 -21.95
CA GLY A 89 -23.42 6.77 -22.66
C GLY A 89 -24.13 5.50 -22.14
N LEU A 90 -23.51 4.73 -21.23
CA LEU A 90 -24.04 3.46 -20.70
C LEU A 90 -24.57 3.58 -19.26
N ARG A 91 -24.33 4.71 -18.60
CA ARG A 91 -24.77 4.95 -17.23
C ARG A 91 -26.22 5.44 -17.22
N ARG A 92 -27.16 4.51 -17.16
CA ARG A 92 -28.59 4.79 -16.90
C ARG A 92 -28.83 4.66 -15.39
N PHE A 93 -29.19 5.76 -14.72
CA PHE A 93 -29.63 5.78 -13.32
C PHE A 93 -31.11 5.48 -13.20
#